data_AF-A0A432UQG3-F1
#
_entry.id   AF-A0A432UQG3-F1
#
_cell.length_a   1.000
_cell.length_b   1.000
_cell.length_c   1.000
_cell.angle_alpha   90.00
_cell.angle_beta   90.00
_cell.angle_gamma   90.00
#
_symmetry.space_group_name_H-M   'P 1'
#
loop_
_entity.id
_entity.type
_entity.pdbx_description
1 polymer ?
#
loop_
_entity_poly.entity_id
_entity_poly.type
_entity_poly.pdbx_seq_one_letter_code
_entity_poly.pdbx_strand_id
1 'polypeptide(L)' 'MDIWQKLFLYLGALIGAAFLLVVMIVLGTAENGQLTTEGLQHLQAPLTSFYELFRWFVYIWLIAGAVLLVRFLKSFFSR' A
#
# COMPACT_ATOMS: atom_id res chain seq x y z
N MET A 1 3.90 -19.94 -10.10
CA MET A 1 3.21 -18.97 -9.22
C MET A 1 1.76 -19.39 -9.06
N ASP A 2 1.38 -19.77 -7.86
CA ASP A 2 -0.01 -20.01 -7.52
C ASP A 2 -0.79 -18.69 -7.48
N ILE A 3 -2.12 -18.79 -7.40
CA ILE A 3 -3.00 -17.62 -7.43
C ILE A 3 -2.69 -16.65 -6.27
N TRP A 4 -2.32 -17.15 -5.08
CA TRP A 4 -1.99 -16.30 -3.93
C TRP A 4 -0.68 -15.55 -4.11
N GLN A 5 0.37 -16.17 -4.67
CA GLN A 5 1.61 -15.48 -5.02
C GLN A 5 1.38 -14.40 -6.08
N LYS A 6 0.57 -14.68 -7.11
CA LYS A 6 0.22 -13.68 -8.15
C LYS A 6 -0.51 -12.50 -7.54
N LEU A 7 -1.53 -12.75 -6.71
CA LEU A 7 -2.26 -11.71 -6.00
C LEU A 7 -1.32 -10.89 -5.12
N PHE A 8 -0.51 -11.53 -4.28
CA PHE A 8 0.39 -10.82 -3.40
C PHE A 8 1.41 -9.94 -4.15
N LEU A 9 2.02 -10.46 -5.22
CA LEU A 9 3.01 -9.71 -5.99
C LEU A 9 2.39 -8.56 -6.78
N TYR A 10 1.32 -8.81 -7.54
CA TYR A 10 0.75 -7.78 -8.41
C TYR A 10 -0.06 -6.74 -7.62
N LEU A 11 -0.83 -7.15 -6.62
CA LEU A 11 -1.53 -6.18 -5.76
C LEU A 11 -0.52 -5.38 -4.93
N GLY A 12 0.56 -6.02 -4.46
CA GLY A 12 1.64 -5.34 -3.74
C GLY A 12 2.35 -4.30 -4.61
N ALA A 13 2.67 -4.64 -5.85
CA ALA A 13 3.26 -3.71 -6.80
C ALA A 13 2.33 -2.54 -7.13
N LEU A 14 1.03 -2.80 -7.32
CA LEU A 14 0.02 -1.77 -7.53
C LEU A 14 -0.07 -0.82 -6.33
N ILE A 15 -0.12 -1.36 -5.11
CA ILE A 15 -0.16 -0.57 -3.87
C ILE A 15 1.10 0.28 -3.73
N GLY A 16 2.28 -0.32 -3.95
CA GLY A 16 3.54 0.41 -3.88
C GLY A 16 3.63 1.55 -4.88
N ALA A 17 3.24 1.30 -6.15
CA ALA A 17 3.23 2.32 -7.19
C ALA A 17 2.23 3.45 -6.89
N ALA A 18 1.04 3.12 -6.41
CA ALA A 18 0.03 4.10 -6.05
C ALA A 18 0.48 4.99 -4.87
N PHE A 19 1.06 4.38 -3.83
CA PHE A 19 1.60 5.14 -2.70
C PHE A 19 2.77 6.03 -3.11
N LEU A 20 3.67 5.55 -3.99
CA LEU A 20 4.76 6.38 -4.53
C LEU A 20 4.22 7.62 -5.25
N LEU A 21 3.18 7.48 -6.07
CA LEU A 21 2.54 8.62 -6.74
C LEU A 21 1.94 9.61 -5.73
N VAL A 22 1.22 9.11 -4.73
CA VAL A 22 0.64 9.95 -3.67
C VAL A 22 1.74 10.70 -2.91
N VAL A 23 2.83 10.01 -2.54
CA VAL A 23 3.98 10.63 -1.87
C VAL A 23 4.63 11.70 -2.75
N MET A 24 4.77 11.47 -4.05
CA MET A 24 5.30 12.48 -4.98
C MET A 24 4.41 13.72 -5.07
N ILE A 25 3.08 13.54 -5.12
CA ILE A 25 2.12 14.66 -5.13
C ILE A 25 2.23 15.46 -3.83
N VAL A 26 2.24 14.77 -2.68
CA VAL A 26 2.36 15.39 -1.36
C VAL A 26 3.70 16.12 -1.22
N LEU A 27 4.82 15.52 -1.63
CA LEU A 27 6.12 16.18 -1.58
C LEU A 27 6.20 17.38 -2.53
N GLY A 28 5.43 17.38 -3.62
CA GLY A 28 5.30 18.53 -4.52
C GLY A 28 4.68 19.76 -3.87
N THR A 29 3.99 19.60 -2.73
CA THR A 29 3.42 20.73 -1.96
C THR A 29 4.30 21.14 -0.78
N ALA A 30 5.54 20.63 -0.68
CA ALA A 30 6.46 21.02 0.37
C ALA A 30 6.97 22.45 0.16
N GLU A 31 6.83 23.31 1.16
CA GLU A 31 7.35 24.67 1.15
C GLU A 31 8.68 24.72 1.90
N ASN A 32 9.72 25.30 1.28
CA ASN A 32 11.07 25.37 1.85
C ASN A 32 11.65 24.00 2.27
N GLY A 33 11.26 22.92 1.57
CA GLY A 33 11.68 21.55 1.89
C GLY A 33 11.00 20.96 3.12
N GLN A 34 9.96 21.61 3.65
CA GLN A 34 9.15 21.11 4.77
C GLN A 34 7.70 20.89 4.35
N LEU A 35 7.13 19.80 4.85
CA LEU A 35 5.70 19.54 4.74
C LEU A 35 4.99 20.20 5.91
N THR A 36 4.07 21.12 5.61
CA THR A 36 3.20 21.75 6.61
C THR A 36 1.78 21.22 6.47
N THR A 37 1.05 21.17 7.58
CA THR A 37 -0.37 20.75 7.59
C THR A 37 -1.25 21.73 6.81
N GLU A 38 -0.91 23.02 6.84
CA GLU A 38 -1.57 24.09 6.09
C GLU A 38 -1.41 23.89 4.58
N GLY A 39 -0.20 23.58 4.12
CA GLY A 39 0.09 23.27 2.71
C GLY A 39 -0.65 22.03 2.19
N LEU A 40 -1.07 21.12 3.08
CA LEU A 40 -1.77 19.88 2.73
C LEU A 40 -3.30 19.96 2.83
N GLN A 41 -3.87 21.04 3.36
CA GLN A 41 -5.33 21.15 3.55
C GLN A 41 -6.12 20.92 2.26
N HIS A 42 -5.65 21.46 1.14
CA HIS A 42 -6.30 21.29 -0.15
C HIS A 42 -6.27 19.84 -0.68
N LEU A 43 -5.34 19.01 -0.17
CA LEU A 43 -5.24 17.59 -0.50
C LEU A 43 -5.96 16.68 0.49
N GLN A 44 -6.53 17.21 1.58
CA GLN A 44 -7.15 16.39 2.62
C GLN A 44 -8.29 15.53 2.07
N ALA A 45 -9.20 16.11 1.29
CA ALA A 45 -10.32 15.40 0.69
C ALA A 45 -9.86 14.28 -0.27
N PRO A 46 -9.01 14.53 -1.29
CA PRO A 46 -8.56 13.46 -2.19
C PRO A 46 -7.72 12.40 -1.48
N LEU A 47 -6.89 12.76 -0.49
CA LEU A 47 -6.12 11.79 0.30
C LEU A 47 -7.03 10.89 1.15
N THR A 48 -8.09 11.45 1.72
CA THR A 48 -9.07 10.68 2.51
C THR A 48 -9.84 9.72 1.60
N SER A 49 -10.34 10.18 0.45
CA SER A 49 -11.02 9.32 -0.52
C SER A 49 -10.11 8.23 -1.07
N PHE A 50 -8.84 8.57 -1.35
CA PHE A 50 -7.84 7.57 -1.75
C PHE A 50 -7.67 6.51 -0.67
N TYR A 51 -7.49 6.91 0.59
CA TYR A 51 -7.32 6.00 1.72
C TYR A 51 -8.53 5.06 1.89
N GLU A 52 -9.75 5.59 1.87
CA GLU A 52 -10.97 4.79 2.04
C GLU A 52 -11.12 3.70 0.99
N LEU A 53 -10.77 4.01 -0.26
CA LEU A 53 -10.78 3.05 -1.35
C LEU A 53 -9.60 2.06 -1.26
N PHE A 54 -8.38 2.56 -1.06
CA PHE A 54 -7.17 1.72 -1.05
C PHE A 54 -7.10 0.78 0.15
N ARG A 55 -7.68 1.15 1.29
CA ARG A 55 -7.71 0.33 2.49
C ARG A 55 -8.23 -1.09 2.22
N TRP A 56 -9.25 -1.23 1.36
CA TRP A 56 -9.78 -2.55 0.99
C TRP A 56 -8.78 -3.40 0.20
N PHE A 57 -8.06 -2.79 -0.75
CA PHE A 57 -7.01 -3.47 -1.49
C PHE A 57 -5.87 -3.91 -0.57
N VAL A 58 -5.47 -3.05 0.37
CA VAL A 58 -4.45 -3.39 1.38
C VAL A 58 -4.91 -4.57 2.25
N TYR A 59 -6.17 -4.62 2.67
CA TYR A 59 -6.71 -5.75 3.43
C TYR A 59 -6.67 -7.06 2.64
N ILE A 60 -7.08 -7.04 1.36
CA ILE A 60 -6.99 -8.23 0.49
C ILE A 60 -5.53 -8.68 0.33
N TRP A 61 -4.62 -7.72 0.16
CA TRP A 61 -3.19 -7.99 0.04
C TRP A 61 -2.61 -8.60 1.32
N LEU A 62 -2.98 -8.09 2.50
CA LEU A 62 -2.56 -8.63 3.79
C LEU A 62 -3.05 -10.07 3.99
N ILE A 63 -4.28 -10.40 3.59
CA ILE A 63 -4.80 -11.77 3.62
C ILE A 63 -3.94 -12.68 2.73
N ALA A 64 -3.63 -12.25 1.50
CA ALA A 64 -2.77 -13.03 0.62
C ALA A 64 -1.38 -13.25 1.23
N GLY A 65 -0.80 -12.22 1.86
CA GLY A 65 0.48 -12.31 2.57
C GLY A 65 0.43 -13.31 3.74
N ALA A 66 -0.63 -13.27 4.56
CA ALA A 66 -0.82 -14.18 5.67
C ALA A 66 -0.91 -15.65 5.19
N VAL A 67 -1.65 -15.92 4.12
CA VAL A 67 -1.75 -17.26 3.52
C VAL A 67 -0.38 -17.76 3.07
N LEU A 68 0.39 -16.92 2.38
CA LEU A 68 1.73 -17.27 1.91
C LEU A 68 2.69 -17.51 3.07
N LEU A 69 2.64 -16.66 4.10
CA LEU A 69 3.44 -16.79 5.31
C LEU A 69 3.15 -18.11 6.04
N VAL A 70 1.87 -18.45 6.24
CA VAL A 70 1.48 -19.72 6.89
C VAL A 70 1.98 -20.92 6.07
N ARG A 71 1.88 -20.88 4.74
CA ARG A 71 2.41 -21.94 3.88
C ARG A 71 3.93 -22.07 3.98
N PHE A 72 4.62 -20.92 4.02
CA PHE A 72 6.07 -20.89 4.21
C PHE A 72 6.46 -21.50 5.56
N LEU A 73 5.82 -21.09 6.65
CA LEU A 73 6.09 -21.63 7.99
C LEU A 73 5.81 -23.13 8.06
N LYS A 74 4.66 -23.60 7.53
CA LYS A 74 4.36 -25.04 7.47
C LYS A 74 5.45 -25.82 6.72
N SER A 75 5.90 -25.31 5.57
CA SER A 75 6.96 -25.96 4.80
C SER A 75 8.31 -25.93 5.51
N PHE A 76 8.58 -24.90 6.32
CA PHE A 76 9.83 -24.75 7.06
C PHE A 76 9.90 -25.67 8.27
N PHE A 77 8.81 -25.79 9.04
CA PHE A 77 8.73 -26.64 10.23
C PHE A 77 8.39 -28.11 9.95
N SER A 78 7.94 -28.45 8.73
CA SER A 78 7.68 -29.84 8.31
C SER A 78 8.94 -30.54 7.76
N ARG A 79 10.06 -29.81 7.64
CA ARG A 79 11.38 -30.37 7.31
C ARG A 79 12.18 -30.57 8.59
#